data_AF-A0A953E233-F1
#
_entry.id   AF-A0A953E233-F1
#
_cell.length_a   1.000
_cell.length_b   1.000
_cell.length_c   1.000
_cell.angle_alpha   90.00
_cell.angle_beta   90.00
_cell.angle_gamma   90.00
#
_symmetry.space_group_name_H-M   'P 1'
#
loop_
_entity.id
_entity.type
_entity.pdbx_description
1 polymer ?
#
loop_
_entity_poly.entity_id
_entity_poly.type
_entity_poly.pdbx_seq_one_letter_code
_entity_poly.pdbx_strand_id
1 'polypeptide(L)'
;MRSLGRAARSLVGEEVATVLKGDLSSVPLPEVLTGLAEQQATGCLHVVDDGGDEALVYFKNGLVYAVAVPGRRPQLGARLISSNVLVPEDLAEALEVQRTELQGWRLGELLVHLGFVEREVVEAFVLEQVRDGFTDLMGWTSGKWRFRKGEKTREDVAPPSSVAELLAEAARRREAWAEVVAAVHGPNAVPILSPRGGEAHVTLDPDT
;
A
#
# COMPACT_ATOMS: atom_id res chain seq x y z
N MET A 1 41.78 16.97 -44.43
CA MET A 1 40.66 16.03 -44.18
C MET A 1 40.61 15.78 -42.67
N ARG A 2 39.95 16.66 -41.88
CA ARG A 2 38.57 16.58 -41.37
C ARG A 2 38.25 15.30 -40.57
N SER A 3 38.27 15.40 -39.24
CA SER A 3 37.21 14.97 -38.30
C SER A 3 37.63 15.36 -36.87
N LEU A 4 37.32 16.57 -36.41
CA LEU A 4 36.26 16.89 -35.44
C LEU A 4 35.13 15.86 -35.27
N GLY A 5 34.86 15.51 -34.01
CA GLY A 5 33.65 14.86 -33.50
C GLY A 5 33.73 14.80 -31.97
N ARG A 6 33.69 15.94 -31.28
CA ARG A 6 32.50 16.59 -30.70
C ARG A 6 31.74 15.69 -29.73
N ALA A 7 31.86 16.07 -28.46
CA ALA A 7 31.08 15.61 -27.33
C ALA A 7 29.56 15.67 -27.58
N ALA A 8 28.86 14.67 -27.06
CA ALA A 8 27.45 14.76 -26.72
C ALA A 8 27.24 14.01 -25.40
N ARG A 9 27.67 14.68 -24.32
CA ARG A 9 27.26 14.39 -22.95
C ARG A 9 25.75 14.71 -22.90
N SER A 10 24.91 13.68 -22.93
CA SER A 10 23.46 13.86 -22.85
C SER A 10 23.12 14.27 -21.42
N LEU A 11 22.99 15.58 -21.23
CA LEU A 11 22.29 16.18 -20.11
C LEU A 11 20.81 15.94 -20.39
N VAL A 12 20.28 14.82 -19.89
CA VAL A 12 18.84 14.71 -19.65
C VAL A 12 18.55 15.77 -18.61
N GLY A 13 17.84 16.82 -19.04
CA GLY A 13 17.47 17.94 -18.19
C GLY A 13 16.78 17.41 -16.95
N GLU A 14 17.36 17.72 -15.80
CA GLU A 14 16.70 17.62 -14.51
C GLU A 14 15.62 18.71 -14.52
N GLU A 15 14.49 18.39 -15.13
CA GLU A 15 13.27 19.15 -14.98
C GLU A 15 13.00 19.15 -13.47
N VAL A 16 13.22 20.29 -12.83
CA VAL A 16 13.01 20.43 -11.38
C VAL A 16 11.52 20.27 -11.16
N ALA A 17 11.08 19.02 -10.98
CA ALA A 17 9.73 18.69 -10.59
C ALA A 17 9.42 19.55 -9.37
N THR A 18 8.31 20.29 -9.40
CA THR A 18 7.92 21.10 -8.25
C THR A 18 7.75 20.16 -7.06
N VAL A 19 8.69 20.24 -6.11
CA VAL A 19 8.67 19.42 -4.91
C VAL A 19 7.94 20.20 -3.83
N LEU A 20 6.69 19.83 -3.55
CA LEU A 20 6.05 20.20 -2.30
C LEU A 20 6.73 19.38 -1.19
N LYS A 21 7.02 20.00 -0.06
CA LYS A 21 7.64 19.31 1.08
C LYS A 21 7.21 19.96 2.38
N GLY A 22 7.24 19.19 3.44
CA GLY A 22 6.88 19.66 4.76
C GLY A 22 7.21 18.64 5.83
N ASP A 23 6.68 18.92 7.01
CA ASP A 23 6.85 18.11 8.21
C ASP A 23 5.46 17.69 8.72
N LEU A 24 5.35 16.45 9.17
CA LEU A 24 4.10 15.88 9.68
C LEU A 24 3.67 16.52 11.01
N SER A 25 4.61 17.09 11.77
CA SER A 25 4.29 17.87 12.97
C SER A 25 3.59 19.19 12.67
N SER A 26 3.75 19.72 11.44
CA SER A 26 3.17 20.99 11.02
C SER A 26 1.86 20.81 10.26
N VAL A 27 1.80 19.81 9.37
CA VAL A 27 0.60 19.45 8.62
C VAL A 27 0.42 17.94 8.73
N PRO A 28 -0.60 17.45 9.45
CA PRO A 28 -0.87 16.03 9.59
C PRO A 28 -1.04 15.33 8.24
N LEU A 29 -0.62 14.07 8.18
CA LEU A 29 -0.64 13.30 6.92
C LEU A 29 -2.03 13.22 6.25
N PRO A 30 -3.16 13.05 6.96
CA PRO A 30 -4.48 13.09 6.35
C PRO A 30 -4.78 14.38 5.59
N GLU A 31 -4.31 15.52 6.10
CA GLU A 31 -4.49 16.83 5.46
C GLU A 31 -3.62 16.95 4.20
N VAL A 32 -2.38 16.47 4.24
CA VAL A 32 -1.50 16.41 3.06
C VAL A 32 -2.12 15.57 1.95
N LEU A 33 -2.61 14.37 2.29
CA LEU A 33 -3.24 13.45 1.34
C LEU A 33 -4.52 14.05 0.74
N THR A 34 -5.36 14.66 1.57
CA THR A 34 -6.61 15.31 1.13
C THR A 34 -6.32 16.48 0.19
N GLY A 35 -5.36 17.35 0.54
CA GLY A 35 -4.97 18.46 -0.32
C GLY A 35 -4.40 18.03 -1.67
N LEU A 36 -3.65 16.92 -1.72
CA LEU A 36 -3.17 16.34 -2.98
C LEU A 36 -4.33 15.76 -3.82
N ALA A 37 -5.32 15.14 -3.18
CA ALA A 37 -6.52 14.63 -3.85
C ALA A 37 -7.36 15.76 -4.47
N GLU A 38 -7.62 16.82 -3.71
CA GLU A 38 -8.38 17.99 -4.16
C GLU A 38 -7.72 18.71 -5.34
N GLN A 39 -6.38 18.77 -5.34
CA GLN A 39 -5.60 19.31 -6.44
C GLN A 39 -5.50 18.37 -7.65
N GLN A 40 -6.13 17.19 -7.60
CA GLN A 40 -6.04 16.13 -8.61
C GLN A 40 -4.59 15.77 -8.94
N ALA A 41 -3.73 15.76 -7.92
CA ALA A 41 -2.30 15.57 -8.09
C ALA A 41 -1.98 14.21 -8.75
N THR A 42 -0.92 14.18 -9.56
CA THR A 42 -0.36 12.96 -10.15
C THR A 42 1.13 12.93 -9.86
N GLY A 43 1.60 11.87 -9.19
CA GLY A 43 2.96 11.79 -8.68
C GLY A 43 3.08 10.82 -7.50
N CYS A 44 4.19 10.93 -6.78
CA CYS A 44 4.47 10.12 -5.60
C CYS A 44 4.65 11.02 -4.36
N LEU A 45 3.89 10.75 -3.30
CA LEU A 45 4.16 11.28 -1.97
C LEU A 45 5.13 10.33 -1.25
N HIS A 46 6.32 10.83 -0.95
CA HIS A 46 7.27 10.16 -0.08
C HIS A 46 7.07 10.67 1.35
N VAL A 47 7.00 9.77 2.30
CA VAL A 47 6.92 10.06 3.73
C VAL A 47 8.06 9.31 4.41
N VAL A 48 8.84 10.00 5.22
CA VAL A 48 9.95 9.42 5.99
C VAL A 48 9.69 9.71 7.45
N ASP A 49 9.60 8.68 8.28
CA ASP A 49 9.42 8.85 9.72
C ASP A 49 10.73 9.29 10.42
N ASP A 50 10.68 9.46 11.73
CA ASP A 50 11.86 9.81 12.51
C ASP A 50 12.88 8.65 12.63
N GLY A 51 12.43 7.41 12.39
CA GLY A 51 13.27 6.21 12.33
C GLY A 51 14.05 6.07 11.03
N GLY A 52 13.70 6.84 10.00
CA GLY A 52 14.31 6.79 8.67
C GLY A 52 13.66 5.80 7.70
N ASP A 53 12.56 5.17 8.11
CA ASP A 53 11.75 4.31 7.27
C ASP A 53 10.98 5.17 6.23
N GLU A 54 10.93 4.73 4.96
CA GLU A 54 10.27 5.46 3.87
C GLU A 54 9.03 4.74 3.37
N ALA A 55 7.91 5.46 3.35
CA ALA A 55 6.65 5.07 2.73
C ALA A 55 6.37 5.90 1.46
N LEU A 56 5.74 5.27 0.48
CA LEU A 56 5.40 5.86 -0.82
C LEU A 56 3.89 5.72 -1.08
N VAL A 57 3.24 6.81 -1.46
CA VAL A 57 1.83 6.83 -1.89
C VAL A 57 1.76 7.40 -3.30
N TYR A 58 1.33 6.59 -4.25
CA TYR A 58 1.26 6.98 -5.65
C TYR A 58 -0.14 7.44 -6.04
N PHE A 59 -0.18 8.64 -6.64
CA PHE A 59 -1.39 9.33 -7.05
C PHE A 59 -1.52 9.40 -8.58
N LYS A 60 -2.75 9.29 -9.06
CA LYS A 60 -3.16 9.54 -10.45
C LYS A 60 -4.49 10.29 -10.43
N ASN A 61 -4.47 11.53 -10.89
CA ASN A 61 -5.62 12.44 -10.88
C ASN A 61 -6.31 12.54 -9.50
N GLY A 62 -5.51 12.63 -8.42
CA GLY A 62 -6.01 12.70 -7.04
C GLY A 62 -6.44 11.37 -6.41
N LEU A 63 -6.42 10.27 -7.17
CA LEU A 63 -6.72 8.92 -6.68
C LEU A 63 -5.44 8.16 -6.35
N VAL A 64 -5.47 7.35 -5.30
CA VAL A 64 -4.36 6.50 -4.87
C VAL A 64 -4.45 5.15 -5.56
N TYR A 65 -3.40 4.73 -6.27
CA TYR A 65 -3.39 3.43 -6.96
C TYR A 65 -2.32 2.46 -6.43
N ALA A 66 -1.38 2.94 -5.62
CA ALA A 66 -0.40 2.09 -4.97
C ALA A 66 0.10 2.74 -3.68
N VAL A 67 0.34 1.90 -2.67
CA VAL A 67 0.97 2.29 -1.40
C VAL A 67 2.07 1.29 -1.11
N ALA A 68 3.26 1.78 -0.76
CA ALA A 68 4.36 0.97 -0.28
C ALA A 68 4.76 1.50 1.10
N VAL A 69 4.67 0.64 2.11
CA VAL A 69 5.13 0.93 3.48
C VAL A 69 6.16 -0.12 3.90
N PRO A 70 7.15 0.25 4.72
CA PRO A 70 8.10 -0.70 5.25
C PRO A 70 7.43 -1.65 6.24
N GLY A 71 7.95 -2.87 6.33
CA GLY A 71 7.43 -3.90 7.24
C GLY A 71 7.25 -5.27 6.58
N ARG A 72 7.02 -6.30 7.41
CA ARG A 72 6.79 -7.68 6.95
C ARG A 72 5.30 -7.91 6.73
N ARG A 73 4.77 -7.46 5.59
CA ARG A 73 3.42 -7.84 5.16
C ARG A 73 3.48 -9.04 4.20
N PRO A 74 2.51 -9.98 4.28
CA PRO A 74 2.43 -11.05 3.30
C PRO A 74 2.24 -10.45 1.91
N GLN A 75 3.09 -10.87 0.98
CA GLN A 75 2.99 -10.49 -0.43
C GLN A 75 1.72 -11.05 -1.07
N LEU A 76 1.34 -10.54 -2.24
CA LEU A 76 0.09 -10.90 -2.92
C LEU A 76 -0.08 -12.42 -3.05
N GLY A 77 0.94 -13.12 -3.56
CA GLY A 77 0.91 -14.57 -3.71
C GLY A 77 0.68 -15.32 -2.39
N ALA A 78 1.33 -14.88 -1.31
CA ALA A 78 1.15 -15.50 0.01
C ALA A 78 -0.27 -15.30 0.55
N ARG A 79 -0.88 -14.13 0.32
CA ARG A 79 -2.28 -13.84 0.72
C ARG A 79 -3.29 -14.68 -0.05
N LEU A 80 -3.06 -14.85 -1.36
CA LEU A 80 -3.91 -15.68 -2.21
C LEU A 80 -3.83 -17.16 -1.81
N ILE A 81 -2.64 -17.65 -1.48
CA ILE A 81 -2.43 -19.02 -0.97
C ILE A 81 -3.10 -19.20 0.40
N SER A 82 -2.90 -18.27 1.35
CA SER A 82 -3.51 -18.39 2.68
C SER A 82 -5.05 -18.34 2.65
N SER A 83 -5.61 -17.75 1.59
CA SER A 83 -7.06 -17.68 1.36
C SER A 83 -7.58 -18.83 0.50
N ASN A 84 -6.71 -19.80 0.15
CA ASN A 84 -7.03 -20.98 -0.64
C ASN A 84 -7.57 -20.67 -2.06
N VAL A 85 -7.19 -19.49 -2.59
CA VAL A 85 -7.54 -18.99 -3.93
C VAL A 85 -6.49 -19.37 -4.97
N LEU A 86 -5.23 -19.48 -4.54
CA LEU A 86 -4.09 -19.81 -5.39
C LEU A 86 -3.33 -20.98 -4.76
N VAL A 87 -2.87 -21.94 -5.56
CA VAL A 87 -1.99 -23.01 -5.06
C VAL A 87 -0.52 -22.63 -5.22
N PRO A 88 0.39 -23.13 -4.36
CA PRO A 88 1.81 -22.80 -4.42
C PRO A 88 2.48 -23.09 -5.77
N GLU A 89 2.03 -24.13 -6.46
CA GLU A 89 2.54 -24.55 -7.77
C GLU A 89 2.28 -23.48 -8.84
N ASP A 90 1.05 -22.98 -8.92
CA ASP A 90 0.63 -21.92 -9.85
C ASP A 90 1.37 -20.61 -9.56
N LEU A 91 1.61 -20.29 -8.28
CA LEU A 91 2.43 -19.14 -7.90
C LEU A 91 3.86 -19.29 -8.39
N ALA A 92 4.44 -20.48 -8.25
CA ALA A 92 5.81 -20.75 -8.71
C ALA A 92 5.92 -20.62 -10.23
N GLU A 93 4.93 -21.14 -10.97
CA GLU A 93 4.86 -20.99 -12.43
C GLU A 93 4.75 -19.52 -12.84
N ALA A 94 3.84 -18.76 -12.23
CA ALA A 94 3.71 -17.33 -12.52
C ALA A 94 5.02 -16.57 -12.25
N LEU A 95 5.72 -16.85 -11.14
CA LEU A 95 7.00 -16.21 -10.85
C LEU A 95 8.09 -16.59 -11.85
N GLU A 96 8.08 -17.82 -12.37
CA GLU A 96 9.01 -18.25 -13.43
C GLU A 96 8.74 -17.47 -14.72
N VAL A 97 7.50 -17.43 -15.18
CA VAL A 97 7.08 -16.68 -16.37
C VAL A 97 7.40 -15.18 -16.24
N GLN A 98 7.21 -14.59 -15.05
CA GLN A 98 7.59 -13.20 -14.77
C GLN A 98 9.08 -12.96 -14.96
N ARG A 99 9.92 -13.95 -14.64
CA ARG A 99 11.38 -13.86 -14.74
C ARG A 99 11.90 -14.11 -16.15
N THR A 100 11.26 -15.00 -16.91
CA THR A 100 11.78 -15.49 -18.20
C THR A 100 11.13 -14.81 -19.41
N GLU A 101 9.80 -14.68 -19.41
CA GLU A 101 9.02 -14.33 -20.60
C GLU A 101 8.40 -12.93 -20.50
N LEU A 102 7.79 -12.62 -19.35
CA LEU A 102 7.00 -11.41 -19.15
C LEU A 102 7.66 -10.47 -18.13
N GLN A 103 8.95 -10.20 -18.35
CA GLN A 103 9.75 -9.36 -17.48
C GLN A 103 9.11 -7.99 -17.24
N GLY A 104 8.85 -7.73 -15.96
CA GLY A 104 8.29 -6.48 -15.49
C GLY A 104 6.76 -6.44 -15.36
N TRP A 105 6.03 -7.45 -15.81
CA TRP A 105 4.59 -7.55 -15.47
C TRP A 105 4.40 -7.63 -13.96
N ARG A 106 3.32 -7.04 -13.43
CA ARG A 106 2.96 -7.25 -12.01
C ARG A 106 2.48 -8.68 -11.81
N LEU A 107 2.68 -9.20 -10.60
CA LEU A 107 2.24 -10.55 -10.27
C LEU A 107 0.71 -10.67 -10.41
N GLY A 108 -0.05 -9.67 -9.98
CA GLY A 108 -1.51 -9.68 -10.12
C GLY A 108 -1.96 -9.78 -11.58
N GLU A 109 -1.41 -8.95 -12.46
CA GLU A 109 -1.66 -9.01 -13.91
C GLU A 109 -1.33 -10.39 -14.49
N LEU A 110 -0.22 -10.97 -14.04
CA LEU A 110 0.25 -12.26 -14.55
C LEU A 110 -0.63 -13.42 -14.11
N LEU A 111 -1.07 -13.45 -12.85
CA LEU A 111 -1.99 -14.47 -12.33
C LEU A 111 -3.33 -14.48 -13.08
N VAL A 112 -3.83 -13.29 -13.44
CA VAL A 112 -5.03 -13.15 -14.27
C VAL A 112 -4.76 -13.58 -15.71
N HIS A 113 -3.62 -13.18 -16.27
CA HIS A 113 -3.24 -13.51 -17.65
C HIS A 113 -3.09 -15.03 -17.87
N LEU A 114 -2.48 -15.73 -16.90
CA LEU A 114 -2.31 -17.19 -16.94
C LEU A 114 -3.59 -17.96 -16.58
N GLY A 115 -4.63 -17.27 -16.13
CA GLY A 115 -5.92 -17.88 -15.78
C GLY A 115 -5.91 -18.62 -14.44
N PHE A 116 -4.93 -18.37 -13.58
CA PHE A 116 -4.83 -19.00 -12.25
C PHE A 116 -5.81 -18.40 -11.24
N VAL A 117 -6.14 -17.11 -11.39
CA VAL A 117 -7.08 -16.42 -10.52
C VAL A 117 -7.93 -15.46 -11.34
N GLU A 118 -9.23 -15.39 -11.02
CA GLU A 118 -10.13 -14.41 -11.61
C GLU A 118 -9.71 -12.97 -11.28
N ARG A 119 -9.94 -12.07 -12.24
CA ARG A 119 -9.51 -10.67 -12.13
C ARG A 119 -10.06 -10.01 -10.87
N GLU A 120 -11.35 -10.13 -10.66
CA GLU A 120 -12.09 -9.51 -9.56
C GLU A 120 -11.54 -9.94 -8.20
N VAL A 121 -11.09 -11.20 -8.10
CA VAL A 121 -10.47 -11.72 -6.89
C VAL A 121 -9.10 -11.07 -6.68
N VAL A 122 -8.23 -11.06 -7.69
CA VAL A 122 -6.91 -10.40 -7.56
C VAL A 122 -7.06 -8.91 -7.25
N GLU A 123 -8.01 -8.23 -7.90
CA GLU A 123 -8.33 -6.82 -7.63
C GLU A 123 -8.71 -6.59 -6.17
N ALA A 124 -9.54 -7.46 -5.58
CA ALA A 124 -9.90 -7.37 -4.17
C ALA A 124 -8.69 -7.52 -3.24
N PHE A 125 -7.79 -8.47 -3.51
CA PHE A 125 -6.57 -8.66 -2.71
C PHE A 125 -5.58 -7.49 -2.82
N VAL A 126 -5.41 -6.93 -4.02
CA VAL A 126 -4.55 -5.77 -4.25
C VAL A 126 -5.14 -4.52 -3.59
N LEU A 127 -6.45 -4.31 -3.70
CA LEU A 127 -7.14 -3.21 -3.01
C LEU A 127 -6.96 -3.33 -1.49
N GLU A 128 -7.06 -4.54 -0.95
CA GLU A 128 -6.82 -4.79 0.47
C GLU A 128 -5.37 -4.49 0.88
N GLN A 129 -4.38 -4.79 0.01
CA GLN A 129 -2.99 -4.38 0.24
C GLN A 129 -2.80 -2.86 0.28
N VAL A 130 -3.50 -2.12 -0.57
CA VAL A 130 -3.49 -0.65 -0.56
C VAL A 130 -4.09 -0.12 0.74
N ARG A 131 -5.27 -0.62 1.14
CA ARG A 131 -5.94 -0.23 2.40
C ARG A 131 -5.08 -0.51 3.62
N ASP A 132 -4.45 -1.67 3.62
CA ASP A 132 -3.49 -2.11 4.63
C ASP A 132 -2.33 -1.14 4.79
N GLY A 133 -1.60 -0.88 3.70
CA GLY A 133 -0.45 0.01 3.73
C GLY A 133 -0.86 1.44 4.08
N PHE A 134 -2.01 1.88 3.59
CA PHE A 134 -2.55 3.20 3.93
C PHE A 134 -2.90 3.31 5.42
N THR A 135 -3.47 2.26 6.02
CA THR A 135 -3.81 2.22 7.45
C THR A 135 -2.56 2.29 8.32
N ASP A 136 -1.49 1.56 7.99
CA ASP A 136 -0.21 1.65 8.70
C ASP A 136 0.36 3.06 8.67
N LEU A 137 0.32 3.67 7.48
CA LEU A 137 0.84 4.99 7.26
C LEU A 137 0.10 6.04 8.13
N MET A 138 -1.17 5.82 8.47
CA MET A 138 -1.92 6.68 9.41
C MET A 138 -1.42 6.58 10.86
N GLY A 139 -0.51 5.66 11.18
CA GLY A 139 0.21 5.61 12.44
C GLY A 139 1.39 6.60 12.51
N TRP A 140 1.81 7.16 11.38
CA TRP A 140 2.99 8.02 11.31
C TRP A 140 2.61 9.47 11.61
N THR A 141 2.84 9.88 12.86
CA THR A 141 2.45 11.21 13.37
C THR A 141 3.57 12.25 13.33
N SER A 142 4.80 11.83 13.04
CA SER A 142 5.98 12.70 12.94
C SER A 142 6.89 12.22 11.81
N GLY A 143 7.74 13.13 11.33
CA GLY A 143 8.61 12.89 10.18
C GLY A 143 8.43 13.91 9.07
N LYS A 144 9.04 13.65 7.91
CA LYS A 144 9.08 14.57 6.77
C LYS A 144 8.37 13.97 5.59
N TRP A 145 7.77 14.82 4.77
CA TRP A 145 7.17 14.41 3.52
C TRP A 145 7.63 15.27 2.35
N ARG A 146 7.59 14.68 1.16
CA ARG A 146 7.83 15.37 -0.10
C ARG A 146 6.98 14.76 -1.20
N PHE A 147 6.39 15.59 -2.04
CA PHE A 147 5.65 15.14 -3.21
C PHE A 147 6.49 15.36 -4.48
N ARG A 148 6.65 14.31 -5.28
CA ARG A 148 7.31 14.35 -6.57
C ARG A 148 6.29 14.24 -7.69
N LYS A 149 6.02 15.37 -8.33
CA LYS A 149 5.08 15.46 -9.45
C LYS A 149 5.53 14.57 -10.60
N GLY A 150 4.61 13.77 -11.13
CA GLY A 150 4.86 12.91 -12.29
C GLY A 150 5.69 11.65 -12.00
N GLU A 151 6.16 11.44 -10.76
CA GLU A 151 6.76 10.16 -10.37
C GLU A 151 5.69 9.07 -10.34
N LYS A 152 5.96 7.95 -11.02
CA LYS A 152 5.00 6.85 -11.23
C LYS A 152 5.62 5.53 -10.85
N THR A 153 4.77 4.60 -10.46
CA THR A 153 5.08 3.18 -10.40
C THR A 153 4.18 2.42 -11.35
N ARG A 154 4.43 1.12 -11.52
CA ARG A 154 3.52 0.26 -12.28
C ARG A 154 2.22 0.08 -11.52
N GLU A 155 1.12 0.43 -12.16
CA GLU A 155 -0.24 0.08 -11.74
C GLU A 155 -0.36 -1.46 -11.70
N ASP A 156 -1.19 -1.96 -10.79
CA ASP A 156 -1.60 -3.38 -10.75
C ASP A 156 -3.06 -3.47 -11.21
N VAL A 157 -3.69 -4.63 -11.11
CA VAL A 157 -5.04 -4.85 -11.66
C VAL A 157 -6.13 -4.04 -10.95
N ALA A 158 -5.95 -3.68 -9.67
CA ALA A 158 -6.99 -3.01 -8.88
C ALA A 158 -7.26 -1.55 -9.32
N PRO A 159 -8.52 -1.11 -9.28
CA PRO A 159 -8.85 0.28 -9.57
C PRO A 159 -8.26 1.24 -8.51
N PRO A 160 -7.87 2.47 -8.89
CA PRO A 160 -7.46 3.50 -7.94
C PRO A 160 -8.58 3.84 -6.95
N SER A 161 -8.21 4.10 -5.70
CA SER A 161 -9.11 4.44 -4.59
C SER A 161 -9.09 5.93 -4.30
N SER A 162 -10.20 6.48 -3.82
CA SER A 162 -10.20 7.86 -3.32
C SER A 162 -9.50 7.96 -1.97
N VAL A 163 -8.85 9.10 -1.70
CA VAL A 163 -8.26 9.37 -0.38
C VAL A 163 -9.32 9.37 0.72
N ALA A 164 -10.52 9.89 0.44
CA ALA A 164 -11.61 9.95 1.41
C ALA A 164 -12.06 8.54 1.85
N GLU A 165 -12.22 7.60 0.90
CA GLU A 165 -12.57 6.21 1.22
C GLU A 165 -11.47 5.52 2.04
N LEU A 166 -10.20 5.73 1.66
CA LEU A 166 -9.06 5.14 2.38
C LEU A 166 -8.93 5.69 3.81
N LEU A 167 -9.14 6.99 4.00
CA LEU A 167 -9.16 7.60 5.33
C LEU A 167 -10.32 7.09 6.19
N ALA A 168 -11.52 6.99 5.61
CA ALA A 168 -12.69 6.46 6.31
C ALA A 168 -12.49 4.99 6.72
N GLU A 169 -11.91 4.18 5.83
CA GLU A 169 -11.58 2.78 6.12
C GLU A 169 -10.50 2.65 7.20
N ALA A 170 -9.43 3.44 7.13
CA ALA A 170 -8.39 3.44 8.16
C ALA A 170 -8.92 3.87 9.53
N ALA A 171 -9.88 4.80 9.57
CA ALA A 171 -10.55 5.20 10.81
C ALA A 171 -11.42 4.06 11.38
N ARG A 172 -12.24 3.41 10.55
CA ARG A 172 -13.06 2.24 10.97
C ARG A 172 -12.20 1.12 11.54
N ARG A 173 -11.13 0.72 10.85
CA ARG A 173 -10.20 -0.33 11.33
C ARG A 173 -9.57 0.00 12.67
N ARG A 174 -9.24 1.29 12.89
CA ARG A 174 -8.68 1.74 14.16
C ARG A 174 -9.68 1.64 15.30
N GLU A 175 -10.94 1.98 15.05
CA GLU A 175 -12.03 1.87 16.02
C GLU A 175 -12.30 0.40 16.36
N ALA A 176 -12.51 -0.46 15.36
CA ALA A 176 -12.70 -1.90 15.56
C ALA A 176 -11.53 -2.53 16.32
N TRP A 177 -10.28 -2.16 16.00
CA TRP A 177 -9.11 -2.65 16.74
C TRP A 177 -9.10 -2.18 18.20
N ALA A 178 -9.53 -0.95 18.49
CA ALA A 178 -9.62 -0.45 19.86
C ALA A 178 -10.64 -1.24 20.69
N GLU A 179 -11.77 -1.63 20.09
CA GLU A 179 -12.77 -2.51 20.74
C GLU A 179 -12.19 -3.89 21.04
N VAL A 180 -11.50 -4.51 20.08
CA VAL A 180 -10.82 -5.80 20.28
C VAL A 180 -9.81 -5.72 21.41
N VAL A 181 -8.95 -4.69 21.42
CA VAL A 181 -7.94 -4.49 22.48
C VAL A 181 -8.59 -4.27 23.84
N ALA A 182 -9.70 -3.54 23.91
CA ALA A 182 -10.44 -3.35 25.16
C ALA A 182 -11.00 -4.68 25.70
N ALA A 183 -11.46 -5.57 24.82
CA ALA A 183 -11.99 -6.88 25.18
C ALA A 183 -10.90 -7.88 25.60
N VAL A 184 -9.76 -7.92 24.89
CA VAL A 184 -8.68 -8.90 25.15
C VAL A 184 -7.58 -8.36 26.06
N HIS A 185 -7.67 -7.10 26.49
CA HIS A 185 -6.72 -6.39 27.35
C HIS A 185 -5.29 -6.28 26.80
N GLY A 186 -5.13 -6.40 25.48
CA GLY A 186 -3.86 -6.22 24.78
C GLY A 186 -2.85 -7.38 24.93
N PRO A 187 -1.64 -7.22 24.38
CA PRO A 187 -0.68 -8.32 24.20
C PRO A 187 -0.06 -8.85 25.51
N ASN A 188 -0.13 -8.08 26.60
CA ASN A 188 0.40 -8.47 27.91
C ASN A 188 -0.67 -9.06 28.83
N ALA A 189 -1.91 -9.21 28.35
CA ALA A 189 -2.97 -9.84 29.10
C ALA A 189 -2.65 -11.33 29.31
N VAL A 190 -2.76 -11.79 30.54
CA VAL A 190 -2.72 -13.22 30.86
C VAL A 190 -4.17 -13.71 30.91
N PRO A 191 -4.64 -14.49 29.92
CA PRO A 191 -6.01 -14.98 29.92
C PRO A 191 -6.21 -15.91 31.12
N ILE A 192 -7.22 -15.60 31.95
CA ILE A 192 -7.62 -16.45 33.08
C ILE A 192 -8.87 -17.21 32.64
N LEU A 193 -8.76 -18.53 32.56
CA LEU A 193 -9.94 -19.38 32.35
C LEU A 193 -10.83 -19.27 33.58
N SER A 194 -12.04 -18.75 33.41
CA SER A 194 -13.00 -18.67 34.51
C SER A 194 -13.40 -20.08 34.98
N PRO A 195 -13.31 -20.39 36.29
CA PRO A 195 -13.69 -21.69 36.84
C PRO A 195 -15.21 -21.95 36.79
N ARG A 196 -16.01 -20.91 36.52
CA ARG A 196 -17.40 -21.02 36.09
C ARG A 196 -17.38 -20.87 34.58
N GLY A 197 -17.87 -21.87 33.83
CA GLY A 197 -18.12 -21.72 32.40
C GLY A 197 -18.89 -20.42 32.17
N GLY A 198 -18.21 -19.42 31.62
CA GLY A 198 -18.67 -18.04 31.66
C GLY A 198 -19.81 -17.81 30.69
N GLU A 199 -20.90 -17.19 31.17
CA GLU A 199 -22.03 -16.74 30.36
C GLU A 199 -21.69 -15.53 29.45
N ALA A 200 -20.45 -15.05 29.45
CA ALA A 200 -20.01 -13.97 28.58
C ALA A 200 -19.50 -14.53 27.24
N HIS A 201 -20.43 -14.76 26.31
CA HIS A 201 -20.10 -14.89 24.89
C HIS A 201 -19.78 -13.50 24.34
N VAL A 202 -18.49 -13.21 24.12
CA VAL A 202 -18.10 -12.18 23.15
C VAL A 202 -17.99 -12.90 21.81
N THR A 203 -19.02 -12.73 20.98
CA THR A 203 -18.95 -13.19 19.59
C THR A 203 -18.15 -12.16 18.81
N LEU A 204 -16.98 -12.55 18.32
CA LEU A 204 -16.27 -11.81 17.30
C LEU A 204 -16.91 -12.18 15.96
N ASP A 205 -17.87 -11.38 15.52
CA ASP A 205 -18.50 -11.56 14.22
C ASP A 205 -17.49 -11.16 13.13
N PRO A 206 -17.21 -12.01 12.13
CA PRO A 206 -16.20 -11.72 11.10
C PRO A 206 -16.51 -10.53 10.20
N ASP A 207 -17.73 -9.97 10.28
CA ASP A 207 -18.21 -8.88 9.42
C ASP A 207 -18.24 -7.48 10.11
N THR A 208 -17.58 -7.31 11.26
CA THR A 208 -17.50 -6.01 11.99
C THR A 208 -16.26 -5.20 11.62
#